data_AF-A0A4P9WLK1-F1
#
_entry.id   AF-A0A4P9WLK1-F1
#
_cell.length_a   1.000
_cell.length_b   1.000
_cell.length_c   1.000
_cell.angle_alpha   90.00
_cell.angle_beta   90.00
_cell.angle_gamma   90.00
#
_symmetry.space_group_name_H-M   'P 1'
#
loop_
_entity.id
_entity.type
_entity.pdbx_description
1 polymer ?
#
loop_
_entity_poly.entity_id
_entity_poly.type
_entity_poly.pdbx_seq_one_letter_code
_entity_poly.pdbx_strand_id
1 'polypeptide(L)'
;ITCSQFNCLLKDISNHPVFFNDSGNNQAPVCLQLIVSRKQLEFHGNAAGVGAVALMWRISEGAVVKFTDQIVTANPSLEPLVVAWPDAVEQMEI
;
A
#
# COMPACT_ATOMS: atom_id res chain seq x y z
N ILE A 1 -7.13 8.52 -4.88
CA ILE A 1 -7.49 8.20 -3.48
C ILE A 1 -7.91 9.48 -2.78
N THR A 2 -9.19 9.58 -2.44
CA THR A 2 -9.69 10.60 -1.51
C THR A 2 -9.30 10.23 -0.08
N CYS A 3 -9.39 11.17 0.88
CA CYS A 3 -9.11 10.87 2.29
C CYS A 3 -9.97 9.72 2.85
N SER A 4 -11.21 9.58 2.37
CA SER A 4 -12.09 8.47 2.78
C SER A 4 -11.59 7.12 2.26
N GLN A 5 -11.21 7.03 0.98
CA GLN A 5 -10.63 5.82 0.41
C GLN A 5 -9.33 5.42 1.11
N PHE A 6 -8.50 6.41 1.45
CA PHE A 6 -7.26 6.17 2.20
C PHE A 6 -7.54 5.55 3.57
N ASN A 7 -8.50 6.11 4.32
CA ASN A 7 -8.85 5.63 5.65
C ASN A 7 -9.49 4.23 5.62
N CYS A 8 -10.33 3.94 4.62
CA CYS A 8 -10.87 2.60 4.42
C CYS A 8 -9.74 1.60 4.18
N LEU A 9 -8.90 1.85 3.18
CA LEU A 9 -7.78 0.97 2.87
C LEU A 9 -6.85 0.77 4.07
N LEU A 10 -6.52 1.84 4.80
CA LEU A 10 -5.69 1.76 6.00
C LEU A 10 -6.35 0.86 7.06
N LYS A 11 -7.65 1.01 7.30
CA LYS A 11 -8.39 0.17 8.25
C LYS A 11 -8.37 -1.30 7.84
N ASP A 12 -8.53 -1.57 6.54
CA ASP A 12 -8.64 -2.92 6.00
C ASP A 12 -7.29 -3.67 6.09
N ILE A 13 -6.17 -2.99 5.80
CA ILE A 13 -4.85 -3.61 5.79
C ILE A 13 -4.12 -3.58 7.14
N SER A 14 -4.51 -2.74 8.10
CA SER A 14 -3.74 -2.50 9.34
C SER A 14 -3.46 -3.75 10.17
N ASN A 15 -4.32 -4.78 10.08
CA ASN A 15 -4.16 -6.03 10.83
C ASN A 15 -3.45 -7.14 10.03
N HIS A 16 -2.94 -6.84 8.84
CA HIS A 16 -2.27 -7.83 8.00
C HIS A 16 -0.91 -8.25 8.61
N PRO A 17 -0.59 -9.55 8.69
CA PRO A 17 0.62 -10.07 9.35
C PRO A 17 1.93 -9.47 8.84
N VAL A 18 1.96 -9.01 7.57
CA VAL A 18 3.15 -8.39 6.95
C VAL A 18 3.62 -7.11 7.67
N PHE A 19 2.73 -6.45 8.42
CA PHE A 19 3.03 -5.24 9.19
C PHE A 19 3.53 -5.53 10.61
N PHE A 20 3.60 -6.80 11.00
CA PHE A 20 4.11 -7.24 12.29
C PHE A 20 5.44 -7.95 12.09
N ASN A 21 6.36 -7.80 13.04
CA ASN A 21 7.59 -8.57 13.09
C ASN A 21 7.78 -9.14 14.50
N ASP A 22 8.46 -10.28 14.60
CA ASP A 22 8.81 -10.89 15.89
C ASP A 22 10.08 -10.28 16.50
N SER A 23 10.39 -9.02 16.17
CA SER A 23 11.60 -8.35 16.63
C SER A 23 11.29 -7.33 17.72
N GLY A 24 12.23 -7.07 18.62
CA GLY A 24 12.12 -6.00 19.61
C GLY A 24 12.10 -4.58 19.02
N ASN A 25 12.29 -4.44 17.71
CA ASN A 25 12.20 -3.18 16.99
C ASN A 25 10.84 -3.06 16.31
N ASN A 26 10.02 -2.13 16.80
CA ASN A 26 8.72 -1.84 16.21
C ASN A 26 8.85 -1.50 14.72
N GLN A 27 7.96 -2.07 13.89
CA GLN A 27 7.82 -1.63 12.52
C GLN A 27 7.32 -0.19 12.45
N ALA A 28 7.62 0.49 11.34
CA ALA A 28 7.07 1.80 11.06
C ALA A 28 5.52 1.75 11.01
N PRO A 29 4.81 2.83 11.37
CA PRO A 29 3.34 2.85 11.32
C PRO A 29 2.81 2.51 9.92
N VAL A 30 1.78 1.67 9.82
CA VAL A 30 1.17 1.23 8.53
C VAL A 30 0.76 2.43 7.67
N CYS A 31 0.27 3.51 8.29
CA CYS A 31 -0.06 4.76 7.61
C CYS A 31 1.14 5.38 6.88
N LEU A 32 2.32 5.39 7.52
CA LEU A 32 3.54 5.89 6.91
C LEU A 32 3.98 5.00 5.75
N GLN A 33 3.91 3.68 5.93
CA GLN A 33 4.23 2.72 4.88
C GLN A 33 3.34 2.97 3.65
N LEU A 34 2.02 3.08 3.85
CA LEU A 34 1.03 3.31 2.78
C LEU A 34 1.26 4.64 2.04
N ILE A 35 1.57 5.74 2.74
CA ILE A 35 1.84 7.03 2.11
C ILE A 35 3.10 6.98 1.25
N VAL A 36 4.17 6.36 1.76
CA VAL A 36 5.45 6.22 1.04
C VAL A 36 5.28 5.35 -0.20
N SER A 37 4.64 4.18 -0.07
CA SER A 37 4.39 3.26 -1.18
C SER A 37 3.53 3.91 -2.25
N ARG A 38 2.47 4.61 -1.85
CA ARG A 38 1.64 5.37 -2.79
C ARG A 38 2.46 6.40 -3.55
N LYS A 39 3.34 7.15 -2.87
CA LYS A 39 4.20 8.10 -3.59
C LYS A 39 5.12 7.40 -4.58
N GLN A 40 5.74 6.30 -4.16
CA GLN A 40 6.61 5.51 -5.03
C GLN A 40 5.88 5.05 -6.30
N LEU A 41 4.63 4.61 -6.16
CA LEU A 41 3.78 4.20 -7.29
C LEU A 41 3.37 5.40 -8.18
N GLU A 42 3.04 6.55 -7.59
CA GLU A 42 2.75 7.78 -8.34
C GLU A 42 3.96 8.26 -9.15
N PHE A 43 5.16 8.06 -8.63
CA PHE A 43 6.40 8.47 -9.29
C PHE A 43 6.91 7.48 -10.34
N HIS A 44 6.42 6.24 -10.35
CA HIS A 44 6.77 5.25 -11.37
C HIS A 44 6.40 5.71 -12.80
N GLY A 45 5.47 6.66 -12.94
CA GLY A 45 5.13 7.31 -14.21
C GLY A 45 5.94 8.58 -14.56
N ASN A 46 6.76 9.09 -13.63
CA ASN A 46 7.50 10.36 -13.79
C ASN A 46 9.02 10.23 -13.60
N ALA A 47 9.57 9.01 -13.76
CA ALA A 47 10.99 8.68 -13.62
C ALA A 47 11.65 9.08 -12.28
N ALA A 48 10.88 9.41 -11.25
CA ALA A 48 11.41 9.65 -9.91
C ALA A 48 11.71 8.30 -9.24
N GLY A 49 12.99 8.05 -8.99
CA GLY A 49 13.48 6.80 -8.42
C GLY A 49 13.24 6.68 -6.91
N VAL A 50 13.53 5.48 -6.39
CA VAL A 50 13.44 5.13 -4.95
C VAL A 50 14.19 6.13 -4.07
N GLY A 51 15.37 6.60 -4.52
CA GLY A 51 16.17 7.60 -3.80
C GLY A 51 15.46 8.95 -3.63
N ALA A 52 14.68 9.40 -4.61
CA ALA A 52 13.94 10.66 -4.51
C ALA A 52 12.84 10.58 -3.44
N VAL A 53 12.16 9.43 -3.35
CA VAL A 53 11.19 9.14 -2.28
C VAL A 53 11.91 9.03 -0.94
N ALA A 54 13.00 8.28 -0.86
CA ALA A 54 13.79 8.15 0.37
C ALA A 54 14.20 9.52 0.95
N LEU A 55 14.68 10.43 0.09
CA LEU A 55 15.03 11.81 0.47
C LEU A 55 13.81 12.62 0.95
N MET A 56 12.66 12.49 0.28
CA MET A 56 11.45 13.23 0.62
C MET A 56 10.93 12.88 2.03
N TRP A 57 11.02 11.62 2.44
CA TRP A 57 10.60 11.16 3.77
C TRP A 57 11.74 11.00 4.79
N ARG A 58 12.99 11.29 4.41
CA ARG A 58 14.20 11.09 5.23
C ARG A 58 14.31 9.67 5.79
N ILE A 59 13.99 8.68 4.96
CA ILE A 59 14.11 7.26 5.26
C ILE A 59 15.14 6.61 4.33
N SER A 60 15.56 5.38 4.63
CA SER A 60 16.44 4.64 3.73
C SER A 60 15.69 4.19 2.47
N GLU A 61 16.41 4.04 1.36
CA GLU A 61 15.86 3.43 0.13
C GLU A 61 15.32 2.02 0.39
N GLY A 62 16.01 1.24 1.23
CA GLY A 62 15.55 -0.07 1.68
C GLY A 62 14.20 -0.01 2.41
N ALA A 63 13.93 1.07 3.18
CA ALA A 63 12.62 1.26 3.81
C ALA A 63 11.54 1.56 2.75
N VAL A 64 11.84 2.36 1.73
CA VAL A 64 10.89 2.62 0.63
C VAL A 64 10.52 1.33 -0.10
N VAL A 65 11.52 0.52 -0.46
CA VAL A 65 11.31 -0.78 -1.11
C VAL A 65 10.49 -1.70 -0.21
N LYS A 66 10.90 -1.82 1.06
CA LYS A 66 10.20 -2.66 2.05
C LYS A 66 8.74 -2.24 2.22
N PHE A 67 8.45 -0.96 2.41
CA PHE A 67 7.08 -0.48 2.58
C PHE A 67 6.24 -0.79 1.34
N THR A 68 6.80 -0.57 0.15
CA THR A 68 6.11 -0.86 -1.12
C THR A 68 5.78 -2.35 -1.25
N ASP A 69 6.73 -3.23 -0.92
CA ASP A 69 6.51 -4.68 -0.92
C ASP A 69 5.43 -5.11 0.10
N GLN A 70 5.46 -4.54 1.32
CA GLN A 70 4.46 -4.82 2.35
C GLN A 70 3.05 -4.40 1.93
N ILE A 71 2.91 -3.22 1.30
CA ILE A 71 1.61 -2.73 0.80
C ILE A 71 1.12 -3.56 -0.39
N VAL A 72 1.99 -3.89 -1.34
CA VAL A 72 1.64 -4.75 -2.49
C VAL A 72 1.30 -6.16 -2.02
N THR A 73 1.88 -6.65 -0.94
CA THR A 73 1.53 -7.96 -0.37
C THR A 73 0.18 -7.92 0.36
N ALA A 74 -0.10 -6.85 1.11
CA ALA A 74 -1.35 -6.73 1.87
C ALA A 74 -2.58 -6.48 0.98
N ASN A 75 -2.41 -5.83 -0.17
CA ASN A 75 -3.52 -5.40 -1.03
C ASN A 75 -4.28 -6.56 -1.76
N PRO A 76 -3.62 -7.58 -2.36
CA PRO A 76 -4.28 -8.74 -2.95
C PRO A 76 -5.10 -9.55 -1.94
N SER A 77 -4.75 -9.51 -0.66
CA SER A 77 -5.54 -10.10 0.42
C SER A 77 -6.96 -9.49 0.54
N LEU A 78 -7.18 -8.32 -0.07
CA LEU A 78 -8.48 -7.68 -0.17
C LEU A 78 -9.26 -8.07 -1.43
N GLU A 79 -8.62 -8.66 -2.45
CA GLU A 79 -9.29 -9.04 -3.70
C GLU A 79 -10.49 -9.97 -3.48
N PRO A 80 -10.45 -11.00 -2.61
CA PRO A 80 -11.62 -11.82 -2.34
C PRO A 80 -12.78 -11.07 -1.65
N LEU A 81 -12.49 -9.94 -1.00
CA LEU A 81 -13.47 -9.14 -0.26
C LEU A 81 -14.09 -8.03 -1.10
N VAL A 82 -13.41 -7.60 -2.18
CA VAL A 82 -13.78 -6.40 -2.95
C VAL A 82 -13.97 -6.69 -4.43
N VAL A 83 -13.35 -7.75 -4.95
CA VAL A 83 -13.41 -8.15 -6.37
C VAL A 83 -14.16 -9.47 -6.47
N ALA A 84 -15.46 -9.39 -6.71
CA ALA A 84 -16.25 -10.52 -7.19
C ALA A 84 -16.28 -10.47 -8.73
N TRP A 85 -16.38 -11.65 -9.37
CA TRP A 85 -16.72 -11.69 -10.78
C TRP A 85 -18.12 -11.07 -10.94
N PRO A 86 -18.30 -10.08 -11.84
CA PRO A 86 -19.58 -9.38 -11.97
C PRO A 86 -20.68 -10.38 -12.32
N ASP A 87 -21.85 -10.18 -11.73
CA ASP A 87 -23.00 -11.03 -12.02
C ASP A 87 -23.58 -10.75 -13.43
N ALA A 88 -24.51 -11.57 -13.88
CA ALA A 88 -25.05 -11.46 -15.25
C ALA A 88 -25.74 -10.12 -15.53
N VAL A 89 -26.12 -9.38 -14.48
CA VAL A 89 -26.74 -8.05 -14.59
C VAL A 89 -25.67 -6.99 -14.75
N GLU A 90 -24.63 -7.02 -13.91
CA GLU A 90 -23.47 -6.11 -14.00
C GLU A 90 -22.69 -6.27 -15.32
N GLN A 91 -22.70 -7.48 -15.90
CA GLN A 91 -22.08 -7.74 -17.21
C GLN A 91 -22.84 -7.12 -18.39
N MET A 92 -24.14 -6.82 -18.25
CA MET A 92 -24.92 -6.15 -19.31
C MET A 92 -24.70 -4.63 -19.34
N GLU A 93 -24.07 -4.06 -18.32
CA GLU A 93 -23.78 -2.62 -18.22
C GLU A 93 -22.40 -2.21 -18.77
N ILE A 94 -21.62 -3.17 -19.29
CA ILE A 94 -20.28 -2.96 -19.88
C ILE A 94 -20.34 -2.81 -21.40
#